data_AF-R5KQA2-F1
#
_entry.id   AF-R5KQA2-F1
#
_cell.length_a   1.000
_cell.length_b   1.000
_cell.length_c   1.000
_cell.angle_alpha   90.00
_cell.angle_beta   90.00
_cell.angle_gamma   90.00
#
_symmetry.space_group_name_H-M   'P 1'
#
loop_
_entity.id
_entity.type
_entity.pdbx_description
1 polymer ?
#
loop_
_entity_poly.entity_id
_entity_poly.type
_entity_poly.pdbx_seq_one_letter_code
_entity_poly.pdbx_strand_id
1 'polypeptide(L)'
;MSTSYFIYTEIQINGRWVAVNALVPSFKWDSQNNKYLDRYTYKLGETYYNGSRSYFHEAYDKLEQIGQTIKFADCSDAVKESWKSSVKAEEKGENWYSPIAVAFSDFEKYVDVNKFDRHGVIHKDQIFEWENDDIDDLYPVDHDEYQQMTDEEKKQYQYYEWDDSFGYNRVFKQVYRNVVKELNSFKEQNFMMDDVQYPTRIILISC
;
A
#
# COMPACT_ATOMS: atom_id res chain seq x y z
N MET A 1 -2.72 -16.17 -14.36
CA MET A 1 -2.17 -14.84 -14.68
C MET A 1 -1.75 -14.20 -13.37
N SER A 2 -0.53 -13.69 -13.26
CA SER A 2 -0.08 -12.99 -12.06
C SER A 2 -0.66 -11.58 -12.09
N THR A 3 -1.53 -11.24 -11.15
CA THR A 3 -2.02 -9.85 -11.01
C THR A 3 -1.08 -9.08 -10.10
N SER A 4 -0.61 -7.94 -10.55
CA SER A 4 0.25 -7.03 -9.80
C SER A 4 -0.43 -5.69 -9.61
N TYR A 5 -0.24 -5.08 -8.45
CA TYR A 5 -0.85 -3.81 -8.06
C TYR A 5 0.23 -2.78 -7.77
N PHE A 6 0.08 -1.61 -8.38
CA PHE A 6 1.02 -0.50 -8.30
C PHE A 6 0.26 0.73 -7.82
N ILE A 7 0.75 1.34 -6.75
CA ILE A 7 0.20 2.57 -6.19
C ILE A 7 1.23 3.68 -6.34
N TYR A 8 0.77 4.81 -6.88
CA TYR A 8 1.52 6.06 -6.98
C TYR A 8 0.81 7.16 -6.18
N THR A 9 1.57 8.14 -5.72
CA THR A 9 1.03 9.31 -5.03
C THR A 9 1.13 10.52 -5.94
N GLU A 10 0.01 11.21 -6.14
CA GLU A 10 -0.04 12.44 -6.92
C GLU A 10 -0.60 13.58 -6.09
N ILE A 11 -0.03 14.77 -6.28
CA ILE A 11 -0.53 16.03 -5.71
C ILE A 11 -0.90 16.99 -6.82
N GLN A 12 -1.88 17.84 -6.57
CA GLN A 12 -2.31 18.83 -7.53
C GLN A 12 -1.58 20.17 -7.31
N ILE A 13 -0.72 20.55 -8.25
CA ILE A 13 0.01 21.83 -8.23
C ILE A 13 -0.42 22.65 -9.44
N ASN A 14 -0.87 23.89 -9.23
CA ASN A 14 -1.30 24.81 -10.30
C ASN A 14 -2.31 24.17 -11.27
N GLY A 15 -3.27 23.40 -10.73
CA GLY A 15 -4.31 22.71 -11.50
C GLY A 15 -3.85 21.44 -12.24
N ARG A 16 -2.61 20.99 -12.07
CA ARG A 16 -2.06 19.78 -12.70
C ARG A 16 -1.67 18.74 -11.67
N TRP A 17 -1.97 17.48 -11.96
CA TRP A 17 -1.51 16.36 -11.15
C TRP A 17 -0.04 16.06 -11.42
N VAL A 18 0.74 15.95 -10.35
CA VAL A 18 2.17 15.66 -10.38
C VAL A 18 2.43 14.48 -9.45
N ALA A 19 3.08 13.43 -9.95
CA ALA A 19 3.55 12.34 -9.09
C ALA A 19 4.68 12.85 -8.20
N VAL A 20 4.59 12.58 -6.90
CA VAL A 20 5.65 12.95 -5.93
C VAL A 20 6.72 11.88 -5.80
N ASN A 21 6.49 10.70 -6.39
CA ASN A 21 7.40 9.57 -6.33
C ASN A 21 8.75 9.87 -6.99
N ALA A 22 9.83 9.41 -6.35
CA ALA A 22 11.18 9.53 -6.89
C ALA A 22 11.42 8.65 -8.12
N LEU A 23 12.28 9.10 -9.03
CA LEU A 23 12.85 8.26 -10.07
C LEU A 23 13.99 7.42 -9.50
N VAL A 24 13.88 6.10 -9.62
CA VAL A 24 14.88 5.15 -9.09
C VAL A 24 15.61 4.43 -10.22
N PRO A 25 16.93 4.17 -10.10
CA PRO A 25 17.65 3.30 -11.02
C PRO A 25 17.04 1.89 -11.06
N SER A 26 16.70 1.43 -12.24
CA SER A 26 16.19 0.08 -12.51
C SER A 26 17.20 -0.68 -13.35
N PHE A 27 17.72 -1.75 -12.78
CA PHE A 27 18.67 -2.64 -13.45
C PHE A 27 17.91 -3.80 -14.09
N LYS A 28 18.35 -4.22 -15.28
CA LYS A 28 17.85 -5.45 -15.89
C LYS A 28 18.70 -6.62 -15.40
N TRP A 29 18.02 -7.64 -14.89
CA TRP A 29 18.64 -8.92 -14.55
C TRP A 29 18.87 -9.76 -15.80
N ASP A 30 20.09 -10.21 -16.01
CA ASP A 30 20.44 -11.20 -17.01
C ASP A 30 20.45 -12.59 -16.34
N SER A 31 19.37 -13.33 -16.54
CA SER A 31 19.20 -14.67 -15.96
C SER A 31 20.15 -15.70 -16.56
N GLN A 32 20.70 -15.48 -17.75
CA GLN A 32 21.63 -16.42 -18.39
C GLN A 32 23.02 -16.32 -17.75
N ASN A 33 23.43 -15.10 -17.41
CA ASN A 33 24.75 -14.83 -16.83
C ASN A 33 24.72 -14.58 -15.31
N ASN A 34 23.56 -14.75 -14.67
CA ASN A 34 23.33 -14.57 -13.23
C ASN A 34 23.88 -13.24 -12.68
N LYS A 35 23.66 -12.15 -13.43
CA LYS A 35 24.17 -10.81 -13.09
C LYS A 35 23.24 -9.70 -13.55
N TYR A 36 23.34 -8.54 -12.91
CA TYR A 36 22.73 -7.32 -13.46
C TYR A 36 23.53 -6.82 -14.66
N LEU A 37 22.84 -6.23 -15.63
CA LEU A 37 23.50 -5.50 -16.70
C LEU A 37 24.11 -4.21 -16.16
N ASP A 38 25.28 -3.82 -16.67
CA ASP A 38 26.01 -2.60 -16.27
C ASP A 38 25.30 -1.27 -16.67
N ARG A 39 24.12 -1.38 -17.28
CA ARG A 39 23.26 -0.25 -17.67
C ARG A 39 21.97 -0.28 -16.87
N TYR A 40 21.56 0.88 -16.37
CA TYR A 40 20.26 1.07 -15.74
C TYR A 40 19.41 2.05 -16.54
N THR A 41 18.10 1.98 -16.32
CA THR A 41 17.14 3.00 -16.74
C THR A 41 16.48 3.59 -15.51
N TYR A 42 16.07 4.85 -15.52
CA TYR A 42 15.23 5.36 -14.44
C TYR A 42 13.79 4.86 -14.61
N LYS A 43 13.20 4.37 -13.51
CA LYS A 43 11.77 4.08 -13.41
C LYS A 43 11.14 4.96 -12.34
N LEU A 44 9.86 5.27 -12.47
CA LEU A 44 9.10 5.89 -11.38
C LEU A 44 8.98 4.88 -10.24
N GLY A 45 9.44 5.26 -9.05
CA GLY A 45 9.26 4.47 -7.85
C GLY A 45 7.77 4.36 -7.50
N GLU A 46 7.36 3.19 -7.04
CA GLU A 46 6.01 2.97 -6.56
C GLU A 46 5.89 3.44 -5.11
N THR A 47 4.79 4.11 -4.74
CA THR A 47 4.45 4.33 -3.32
C THR A 47 4.20 2.99 -2.64
N TYR A 48 3.56 2.06 -3.34
CA TYR A 48 3.38 0.70 -2.86
C TYR A 48 3.26 -0.27 -4.05
N TYR A 49 3.80 -1.48 -3.87
CA TYR A 49 3.74 -2.56 -4.85
C TYR A 49 3.34 -3.86 -4.15
N ASN A 50 2.44 -4.63 -4.77
CA ASN A 50 2.14 -5.99 -4.36
C ASN A 50 1.88 -6.88 -5.59
N GLY A 51 2.61 -7.99 -5.68
CA GLY A 51 2.50 -8.95 -6.77
C GLY A 51 1.53 -10.13 -6.50
N SER A 52 0.81 -10.11 -5.38
CA SER A 52 -0.11 -11.18 -4.97
C SER A 52 -1.55 -10.72 -4.99
N ARG A 53 -2.36 -11.38 -5.83
CA ARG A 53 -3.82 -11.21 -5.82
C ARG A 53 -4.42 -11.54 -4.46
N SER A 54 -4.03 -12.67 -3.86
CA SER A 54 -4.65 -13.15 -2.62
C SER A 54 -4.44 -12.18 -1.45
N TYR A 55 -3.25 -11.59 -1.34
CA TYR A 55 -2.93 -10.67 -0.24
C TYR A 55 -3.36 -9.22 -0.47
N PHE A 56 -3.90 -8.90 -1.66
CA PHE A 56 -4.27 -7.52 -2.00
C PHE A 56 -5.73 -7.37 -2.45
N HIS A 57 -6.45 -8.46 -2.70
CA HIS A 57 -7.81 -8.40 -3.25
C HIS A 57 -8.77 -7.56 -2.40
N GLU A 58 -8.79 -7.74 -1.07
CA GLU A 58 -9.66 -6.92 -0.21
C GLU A 58 -9.29 -5.43 -0.23
N ALA A 59 -7.99 -5.13 -0.32
CA ALA A 59 -7.52 -3.76 -0.45
C ALA A 59 -7.90 -3.16 -1.81
N TYR A 60 -7.80 -3.94 -2.89
CA TYR A 60 -8.24 -3.56 -4.22
C TYR A 60 -9.74 -3.24 -4.22
N ASP A 61 -10.58 -4.14 -3.70
CA ASP A 61 -12.04 -3.98 -3.67
C ASP A 61 -12.43 -2.72 -2.87
N LYS A 62 -11.75 -2.48 -1.75
CA LYS A 62 -11.97 -1.26 -0.96
C LYS A 62 -11.54 0.00 -1.72
N LEU A 63 -10.38 -0.01 -2.39
CA LEU A 63 -9.89 1.11 -3.20
C LEU A 63 -10.80 1.39 -4.40
N GLU A 64 -11.35 0.35 -5.03
CA GLU A 64 -12.34 0.46 -6.10
C GLU A 64 -13.66 1.06 -5.58
N GLN A 65 -14.11 0.67 -4.39
CA GLN A 65 -15.32 1.19 -3.76
C GLN A 65 -15.23 2.69 -3.44
N ILE A 66 -14.08 3.15 -2.93
CA ILE A 66 -13.88 4.54 -2.49
C ILE A 66 -13.26 5.44 -3.57
N GLY A 67 -12.82 4.85 -4.67
CA GLY A 67 -12.16 5.52 -5.77
C GLY A 67 -13.06 5.77 -6.95
N GLN A 68 -12.45 6.32 -8.01
CA GLN A 68 -13.06 6.43 -9.32
C GLN A 68 -12.11 5.87 -10.37
N THR A 69 -12.63 5.11 -11.32
CA THR A 69 -11.89 4.75 -12.52
C THR A 69 -11.65 5.99 -13.38
N ILE A 70 -10.40 6.24 -13.74
CA ILE A 70 -9.98 7.35 -14.61
C ILE A 70 -9.31 6.83 -15.87
N LYS A 71 -9.06 7.71 -16.84
CA LYS A 71 -8.20 7.41 -17.98
C LYS A 71 -6.76 7.70 -17.65
N PHE A 72 -5.83 7.06 -18.35
CA PHE A 72 -4.41 7.42 -18.22
C PHE A 72 -4.14 8.87 -18.58
N ALA A 73 -4.92 9.47 -19.48
CA ALA A 73 -4.82 10.89 -19.84
C ALA A 73 -4.96 11.84 -18.64
N ASP A 74 -5.71 11.42 -17.60
CA ASP A 74 -5.95 12.20 -16.39
C ASP A 74 -4.85 12.06 -15.33
N CYS A 75 -3.92 11.11 -15.51
CA CYS A 75 -2.76 10.92 -14.64
C CYS A 75 -1.65 11.95 -14.91
N SER A 76 -0.73 12.09 -13.95
CA SER A 76 0.49 12.89 -14.12
C SER A 76 1.36 12.37 -15.26
N ASP A 77 2.19 13.26 -15.82
CA ASP A 77 3.11 12.91 -16.91
C ASP A 77 4.09 11.80 -16.53
N ALA A 78 4.54 11.76 -15.27
CA ALA A 78 5.43 10.73 -14.77
C ALA A 78 4.76 9.34 -14.75
N VAL A 79 3.51 9.25 -14.30
CA VAL A 79 2.74 8.00 -14.32
C VAL A 79 2.47 7.56 -15.77
N LYS A 80 2.08 8.49 -16.65
CA LYS A 80 1.87 8.21 -18.08
C LYS A 80 3.12 7.66 -18.76
N GLU A 81 4.29 8.24 -18.51
CA GLU A 81 5.55 7.75 -19.10
C GLU A 81 5.92 6.36 -18.54
N SER A 82 5.72 6.13 -17.24
CA SER A 82 5.96 4.82 -16.62
C SER A 82 5.05 3.74 -17.20
N TRP A 83 3.85 4.11 -17.65
CA TRP A 83 2.82 3.21 -18.18
C TRP A 83 2.54 3.43 -19.68
N LYS A 84 3.52 3.93 -20.44
CA LYS A 84 3.33 4.32 -21.86
C LYS A 84 2.75 3.23 -22.76
N SER A 85 3.04 1.96 -22.47
CA SER A 85 2.47 0.84 -23.23
C SER A 85 0.96 0.72 -23.00
N SER A 86 0.52 0.90 -21.75
CA SER A 86 -0.90 0.90 -21.38
C SER A 86 -1.62 2.15 -21.89
N VAL A 87 -0.96 3.32 -21.89
CA VAL A 87 -1.49 4.53 -22.53
C VAL A 87 -1.79 4.28 -24.01
N LYS A 88 -0.83 3.70 -24.76
CA LYS A 88 -1.01 3.39 -26.18
C LYS A 88 -2.09 2.33 -26.44
N ALA A 89 -2.31 1.41 -25.50
CA ALA A 89 -3.37 0.42 -25.57
C ALA A 89 -4.73 1.10 -25.38
N GLU A 90 -4.87 1.95 -24.36
CA GLU A 90 -6.08 2.74 -24.09
C GLU A 90 -6.47 3.62 -25.30
N GLU A 91 -5.49 4.29 -25.94
CA GLU A 91 -5.71 5.10 -27.15
C GLU A 91 -6.24 4.30 -28.35
N LYS A 92 -5.95 2.98 -28.40
CA LYS A 92 -6.48 2.07 -29.42
C LYS A 92 -7.85 1.47 -29.04
N GLY A 93 -8.37 1.82 -27.87
CA GLY A 93 -9.61 1.24 -27.32
C GLY A 93 -9.40 -0.11 -26.62
N GLU A 94 -8.16 -0.49 -26.31
CA GLU A 94 -7.84 -1.68 -25.52
C GLU A 94 -7.92 -1.33 -24.03
N ASN A 95 -9.04 -1.68 -23.38
CA ASN A 95 -9.28 -1.39 -21.96
C ASN A 95 -8.73 -2.48 -21.02
N TRP A 96 -7.48 -2.90 -21.22
CA TRP A 96 -6.89 -3.95 -20.37
C TRP A 96 -6.53 -3.46 -18.98
N TYR A 97 -6.24 -2.16 -18.85
CA TYR A 97 -5.81 -1.52 -17.60
C TYR A 97 -6.49 -0.16 -17.49
N SER A 98 -7.18 0.08 -16.38
CA SER A 98 -7.73 1.39 -16.06
C SER A 98 -7.26 1.82 -14.68
N PRO A 99 -6.62 3.00 -14.55
CA PRO A 99 -6.22 3.49 -13.25
C PRO A 99 -7.44 3.81 -12.38
N ILE A 100 -7.33 3.56 -11.08
CA ILE A 100 -8.28 4.00 -10.07
C ILE A 100 -7.65 5.16 -9.30
N ALA A 101 -8.31 6.30 -9.30
CA ALA A 101 -7.91 7.46 -8.51
C ALA A 101 -8.72 7.49 -7.22
N VAL A 102 -8.03 7.58 -6.08
CA VAL A 102 -8.63 7.69 -4.74
C VAL A 102 -8.15 8.99 -4.12
N ALA A 103 -9.07 9.86 -3.71
CA ALA A 103 -8.69 11.05 -2.93
C ALA A 103 -8.07 10.61 -1.60
N PHE A 104 -6.91 11.17 -1.24
CA PHE A 104 -6.20 10.73 -0.04
C PHE A 104 -7.02 10.97 1.23
N SER A 105 -7.77 12.07 1.29
CA SER A 105 -8.69 12.36 2.39
C SER A 105 -9.82 11.34 2.56
N ASP A 106 -10.25 10.67 1.48
CA ASP A 106 -11.25 9.60 1.55
C ASP A 106 -10.61 8.29 1.97
N PHE A 107 -9.40 8.00 1.49
CA PHE A 107 -8.59 6.86 1.93
C PHE A 107 -8.29 6.93 3.44
N GLU A 108 -7.89 8.10 3.95
CA GLU A 108 -7.57 8.32 5.37
C GLU A 108 -8.72 7.95 6.33
N LYS A 109 -9.98 8.09 5.91
CA LYS A 109 -11.15 7.71 6.73
C LYS A 109 -11.22 6.22 7.05
N TYR A 110 -10.52 5.40 6.27
CA TYR A 110 -10.46 3.94 6.44
C TYR A 110 -9.14 3.47 7.04
N VAL A 111 -8.23 4.38 7.37
CA VAL A 111 -6.96 4.07 8.01
C VAL A 111 -7.06 4.40 9.49
N ASP A 112 -7.13 3.36 10.31
CA ASP A 112 -6.87 3.49 11.73
C ASP A 112 -5.57 2.74 12.04
N VAL A 113 -4.50 3.50 12.29
CA VAL A 113 -3.17 2.95 12.53
C VAL A 113 -3.07 2.13 13.82
N ASN A 114 -3.99 2.34 14.76
CA ASN A 114 -4.01 1.65 16.05
C ASN A 114 -4.99 0.48 16.08
N LYS A 115 -5.93 0.40 15.13
CA LYS A 115 -6.91 -0.69 15.07
C LYS A 115 -6.33 -1.90 14.38
N PHE A 116 -6.39 -3.06 15.03
CA PHE A 116 -6.02 -4.35 14.45
C PHE A 116 -7.26 -5.14 14.03
N ASP A 117 -7.10 -6.08 13.09
CA ASP A 117 -8.21 -6.90 12.58
C ASP A 117 -8.53 -8.07 13.50
N ARG A 118 -7.52 -8.57 14.21
CA ARG A 118 -7.59 -9.74 15.09
C ARG A 118 -7.00 -9.42 16.45
N HIS A 119 -7.55 -10.08 17.45
CA HIS A 119 -7.15 -9.99 18.84
C HIS A 119 -7.33 -11.36 19.51
N GLY A 120 -6.44 -11.68 20.43
CA GLY A 120 -6.51 -12.96 21.11
C GLY A 120 -5.47 -13.12 22.19
N VAL A 121 -5.52 -14.26 22.85
CA VAL A 121 -4.58 -14.65 23.89
C VAL A 121 -3.90 -15.97 23.57
N ILE A 122 -2.67 -16.08 24.04
CA ILE A 122 -1.88 -17.31 23.99
C ILE A 122 -1.34 -17.65 25.38
N HIS A 123 -1.22 -18.94 25.69
CA HIS A 123 -0.55 -19.34 26.92
C HIS A 123 0.96 -19.04 26.82
N LYS A 124 1.58 -18.60 27.92
CA LYS A 124 2.95 -18.07 27.90
C LYS A 124 4.03 -19.09 27.52
N ASP A 125 3.75 -20.38 27.67
CA ASP A 125 4.64 -21.46 27.22
C ASP A 125 4.63 -21.65 25.69
N GLN A 126 3.59 -21.20 25.00
CA GLN A 126 3.41 -21.31 23.55
C GLN A 126 3.80 -20.03 22.80
N ILE A 127 4.23 -18.98 23.49
CA ILE A 127 4.67 -17.72 22.86
C ILE A 127 5.75 -17.96 21.81
N PHE A 128 6.71 -18.84 22.10
CA PHE A 128 7.78 -19.13 21.16
C PHE A 128 7.27 -19.82 19.87
N GLU A 129 6.27 -20.67 19.98
CA GLU A 129 5.65 -21.33 18.82
C GLU A 129 4.90 -20.30 17.95
N TRP A 130 4.18 -19.37 18.60
CA TRP A 130 3.54 -18.25 17.90
C TRP A 130 4.54 -17.33 17.20
N GLU A 131 5.63 -16.94 17.86
CA GLU A 131 6.63 -16.03 17.28
C GLU A 131 7.43 -16.67 16.13
N ASN A 132 7.42 -18.00 16.00
CA ASN A 132 8.02 -18.73 14.89
C ASN A 132 7.03 -19.13 13.79
N ASP A 133 5.78 -18.64 13.84
CA ASP A 133 4.69 -19.01 12.92
C ASP A 133 4.35 -20.52 12.95
N ASP A 134 4.58 -21.23 14.07
CA ASP A 134 4.21 -22.64 14.25
C ASP A 134 2.73 -22.79 14.71
N ILE A 135 2.10 -21.69 15.11
CA ILE A 135 0.69 -21.60 15.50
C ILE A 135 -0.03 -20.65 14.55
N ASP A 136 -1.11 -21.13 13.90
CA ASP A 136 -1.87 -20.35 12.92
C ASP A 136 -2.91 -19.39 13.54
N ASP A 137 -3.37 -19.66 14.76
CA ASP A 137 -4.43 -18.87 15.39
C ASP A 137 -4.35 -18.85 16.92
N LEU A 138 -4.81 -17.75 17.51
CA LEU A 138 -4.85 -17.56 18.97
C LEU A 138 -6.28 -17.73 19.50
N TYR A 139 -6.42 -17.88 20.82
CA TYR A 139 -7.75 -17.92 21.43
C TYR A 139 -8.40 -16.53 21.31
N PRO A 140 -9.56 -16.39 20.65
CA PRO A 140 -10.16 -15.09 20.38
C PRO A 140 -10.68 -14.50 21.69
N VAL A 141 -10.09 -13.38 22.09
CA VAL A 141 -10.42 -12.61 23.29
C VAL A 141 -10.19 -11.16 22.92
N ASP A 142 -11.16 -10.28 23.16
CA ASP A 142 -10.99 -8.85 22.92
C ASP A 142 -10.26 -8.14 24.08
N HIS A 143 -9.88 -6.88 23.87
CA HIS A 143 -9.15 -6.13 24.88
C HIS A 143 -9.94 -5.98 26.19
N ASP A 144 -11.24 -5.72 26.10
CA ASP A 144 -12.09 -5.47 27.27
C ASP A 144 -12.32 -6.76 28.07
N GLU A 145 -12.49 -7.90 27.39
CA GLU A 145 -12.55 -9.24 27.95
C GLU A 145 -11.23 -9.59 28.65
N TYR A 146 -10.08 -9.34 28.00
CA TYR A 146 -8.78 -9.56 28.60
C TYR A 146 -8.58 -8.68 29.85
N GLN A 147 -9.04 -7.43 29.85
CA GLN A 147 -8.96 -6.56 31.02
C GLN A 147 -9.77 -7.09 32.20
N GLN A 148 -10.90 -7.76 31.95
CA GLN A 148 -11.76 -8.36 32.96
C GLN A 148 -11.22 -9.69 33.52
N MET A 149 -10.20 -10.30 32.89
CA MET A 149 -9.56 -11.50 33.41
C MET A 149 -8.86 -11.25 34.75
N THR A 150 -8.86 -12.28 35.59
CA THR A 150 -8.19 -12.29 36.89
C THR A 150 -6.66 -12.15 36.74
N ASP A 151 -5.99 -11.68 37.79
CA ASP A 151 -4.53 -11.59 37.82
C ASP A 151 -3.86 -12.97 37.66
N GLU A 152 -4.54 -14.06 38.02
CA GLU A 152 -4.06 -15.42 37.83
C GLU A 152 -4.11 -15.86 36.36
N GLU A 153 -5.20 -15.53 35.66
CA GLU A 153 -5.33 -15.76 34.21
C GLU A 153 -4.31 -14.92 33.43
N LYS A 154 -4.12 -13.64 33.77
CA LYS A 154 -3.10 -12.77 33.14
C LYS A 154 -1.66 -13.22 33.42
N LYS A 155 -1.43 -14.02 34.46
CA LYS A 155 -0.11 -14.66 34.67
C LYS A 155 0.13 -15.79 33.68
N GLN A 156 -0.91 -16.51 33.27
CA GLN A 156 -0.83 -17.66 32.37
C GLN A 156 -0.90 -17.26 30.89
N TYR A 157 -1.67 -16.22 30.56
CA TYR A 157 -1.95 -15.80 29.19
C TYR A 157 -1.34 -14.43 28.83
N GLN A 158 -0.92 -14.29 27.58
CA GLN A 158 -0.44 -13.05 26.98
C GLN A 158 -1.39 -12.62 25.87
N TYR A 159 -1.79 -11.35 25.87
CA TYR A 159 -2.64 -10.75 24.85
C TYR A 159 -1.83 -10.27 23.65
N TYR A 160 -2.38 -10.48 22.45
CA TYR A 160 -1.83 -10.06 21.16
C TYR A 160 -2.92 -9.44 20.28
N GLU A 161 -2.52 -8.48 19.47
CA GLU A 161 -3.33 -7.87 18.41
C GLU A 161 -2.52 -7.91 17.11
N TRP A 162 -3.16 -8.26 16.00
CA TRP A 162 -2.49 -8.33 14.71
C TRP A 162 -3.46 -8.07 13.55
N ASP A 163 -2.90 -7.62 12.42
CA ASP A 163 -3.69 -7.42 11.21
C ASP A 163 -3.86 -8.74 10.47
N ASP A 164 -5.00 -8.93 9.81
CA ASP A 164 -5.22 -10.08 8.96
C ASP A 164 -4.28 -9.98 7.76
N SER A 165 -3.58 -11.07 7.47
CA SER A 165 -2.67 -11.13 6.32
C SER A 165 -3.38 -10.94 4.99
N PHE A 166 -4.66 -11.31 4.91
CA PHE A 166 -5.50 -11.12 3.71
C PHE A 166 -6.39 -9.87 3.79
N GLY A 167 -6.45 -9.24 4.96
CA GLY A 167 -7.28 -8.07 5.22
C GLY A 167 -6.74 -6.80 4.56
N TYR A 168 -7.65 -5.88 4.26
CA TYR A 168 -7.27 -4.58 3.68
C TYR A 168 -6.51 -3.68 4.67
N ASN A 169 -6.71 -3.83 5.98
CA ASN A 169 -6.21 -2.90 7.00
C ASN A 169 -4.67 -2.84 7.02
N ARG A 170 -4.00 -4.00 7.02
CA ARG A 170 -2.53 -4.09 6.92
C ARG A 170 -2.00 -3.31 5.72
N VAL A 171 -2.62 -3.51 4.55
CA VAL A 171 -2.24 -2.85 3.30
C VAL A 171 -2.49 -1.35 3.40
N PHE A 172 -3.64 -0.94 3.91
CA PHE A 172 -4.03 0.46 4.07
C PHE A 172 -3.08 1.21 5.02
N LYS A 173 -2.71 0.62 6.16
CA LYS A 173 -1.69 1.16 7.07
C LYS A 173 -0.35 1.34 6.37
N GLN A 174 0.09 0.35 5.60
CA GLN A 174 1.37 0.43 4.89
C GLN A 174 1.35 1.50 3.79
N VAL A 175 0.28 1.54 2.98
CA VAL A 175 0.09 2.56 1.94
C VAL A 175 0.05 3.95 2.57
N TYR A 176 -0.70 4.14 3.65
CA TYR A 176 -0.75 5.42 4.39
C TYR A 176 0.64 5.88 4.81
N ARG A 177 1.41 5.03 5.50
CA ARG A 177 2.77 5.35 5.95
C ARG A 177 3.68 5.73 4.77
N ASN A 178 3.57 5.01 3.66
CA ASN A 178 4.36 5.29 2.47
C ASN A 178 3.94 6.62 1.81
N VAL A 179 2.64 6.91 1.68
CA VAL A 179 2.15 8.19 1.15
C VAL A 179 2.66 9.35 1.99
N VAL A 180 2.51 9.27 3.32
CA VAL A 180 3.01 10.32 4.25
C VAL A 180 4.51 10.53 4.07
N LYS A 181 5.29 9.46 3.91
CA LYS A 181 6.73 9.54 3.65
C LYS A 181 7.05 10.22 2.31
N GLU A 182 6.34 9.88 1.23
CA GLU A 182 6.54 10.50 -0.08
C GLU A 182 6.18 12.00 -0.03
N LEU A 183 5.08 12.36 0.63
CA LEU A 183 4.68 13.76 0.81
C LEU A 183 5.69 14.56 1.63
N ASN A 184 6.22 14.00 2.71
CA ASN A 184 7.25 14.66 3.52
C ASN A 184 8.55 14.83 2.72
N SER A 185 8.98 13.79 2.00
CA SER A 185 10.18 13.86 1.15
C SER A 185 10.02 14.91 0.05
N PHE A 186 8.82 15.02 -0.53
CA PHE A 186 8.50 16.04 -1.52
C PHE A 186 8.57 17.46 -0.93
N LYS A 187 8.02 17.67 0.26
CA LYS A 187 8.10 18.95 0.96
C LYS A 187 9.53 19.37 1.28
N GLU A 188 10.34 18.44 1.81
CA GLU A 188 11.76 18.67 2.11
C GLU A 188 12.56 19.11 0.87
N GLN A 189 12.22 18.57 -0.30
CA GLN A 189 12.87 18.94 -1.57
C GLN A 189 12.36 20.27 -2.15
N ASN A 190 11.19 20.75 -1.71
CA ASN A 190 10.54 21.95 -2.22
C ASN A 190 10.30 22.97 -1.10
N PHE A 191 11.40 23.60 -0.67
CA PHE A 191 11.62 24.42 0.54
C PHE A 191 10.69 25.64 0.80
N MET A 192 9.54 25.76 0.13
CA MET A 192 8.56 26.83 0.29
C MET A 192 7.10 26.32 0.23
N MET A 193 6.90 25.00 0.31
CA MET A 193 5.58 24.35 0.15
C MET A 193 4.99 23.81 1.47
N ASP A 194 5.63 24.07 2.61
CA ASP A 194 5.29 23.42 3.90
C ASP A 194 3.88 23.78 4.41
N ASP A 195 3.43 25.01 4.19
CA ASP A 195 2.15 25.54 4.70
C ASP A 195 0.96 25.33 3.74
N VAL A 196 1.19 24.78 2.54
CA VAL A 196 0.13 24.60 1.54
C VAL A 196 -0.30 23.14 1.50
N GLN A 197 -1.56 22.88 1.88
CA GLN A 197 -2.19 21.60 1.62
C GLN A 197 -2.62 21.52 0.16
N TYR A 198 -1.97 20.63 -0.59
CA TYR A 198 -2.37 20.32 -1.96
C TYR A 198 -3.35 19.15 -1.96
N PRO A 199 -4.39 19.19 -2.81
CA PRO A 199 -5.20 18.01 -3.09
C PRO A 199 -4.28 16.84 -3.43
N THR A 200 -4.41 15.75 -2.67
CA THR A 200 -3.59 14.55 -2.82
C THR A 200 -4.48 13.40 -3.23
N ARG A 201 -4.00 12.56 -4.13
CA ARG A 201 -4.66 11.31 -4.51
C ARG A 201 -3.66 10.17 -4.64
N ILE A 202 -4.18 8.97 -4.43
CA ILE A 202 -3.49 7.72 -4.77
C ILE A 202 -3.98 7.28 -6.15
N ILE A 203 -3.05 6.86 -7.00
CA ILE A 203 -3.34 6.21 -8.29
C ILE A 203 -2.99 4.74 -8.17
N LEU A 204 -4.01 3.88 -8.21
CA LEU A 204 -3.87 2.42 -8.27
C LEU A 204 -3.93 1.96 -9.74
N ILE A 205 -2.97 1.14 -10.15
CA ILE A 205 -2.95 0.46 -11.44
C ILE A 205 -2.75 -1.03 -11.18
N SER A 206 -3.63 -1.86 -11.70
CA SER A 206 -3.54 -3.33 -11.63
C SER A 206 -3.25 -3.91 -13.01
N CYS A 207 -2.32 -4.87 -13.13
CA CYS A 207 -2.02 -5.56 -14.38
C CYS A 207 -1.83 -7.07 -14.25
#